data_AF-A0A852G115-F1
#
_entry.id   AF-A0A852G115-F1
#
_cell.length_a   1.000
_cell.length_b   1.000
_cell.length_c   1.000
_cell.angle_alpha   90.00
_cell.angle_beta   90.00
_cell.angle_gamma   90.00
#
_symmetry.space_group_name_H-M   'P 1'
#
loop_
_entity.id
_entity.type
_entity.pdbx_description
1 polymer ?
#
loop_
_entity_poly.entity_id
_entity_poly.type
_entity_poly.pdbx_seq_one_letter_code
_entity_poly.pdbx_strand_id
1 'polypeptide(L)'
;QLLREAKEKEKQRRAQQVTVERTAHYGLLFDEFQGLSHLEALEILSNESEAQIQSYLATLDGEQLETVKNDLIAIKEIFVPKESDDEVVQAQKEKLSCVFFAADMGEEFVSVLTELLFELHVAATPDKLNKARKKAHEWLEEASFSTSVDIEETLKEKSEEPGEEKTEKEDKIDSDKLELNKNKTVEEIYMLSIESLAEVTARCIEQLHKVAELILHGQEVEKTAQDQAKVLTNLTSAMCNEVSCLSKKFSDSLTAAGSSMKAEVLNPIIDSVLLEGCNSTTYIQDAFQLLLPVLQISHIQTSCLKAQE
;
A
#
# COMPACT_ATOMS: atom_id res chain seq x y z
N GLN A 1 -5.02 -48.77 0.74
CA GLN A 1 -3.66 -48.19 0.82
C GLN A 1 -3.37 -47.32 -0.42
N LEU A 2 -3.51 -47.87 -1.63
CA LEU A 2 -3.36 -47.14 -2.91
C LEU A 2 -4.18 -45.83 -3.05
N LEU A 3 -5.42 -45.79 -2.55
CA LEU A 3 -6.26 -44.58 -2.62
C LEU A 3 -5.79 -43.44 -1.69
N ARG A 4 -5.12 -43.79 -0.59
CA ARG A 4 -4.58 -42.81 0.36
C ARG A 4 -3.27 -42.22 -0.20
N GLU A 5 -2.41 -43.05 -0.78
CA GLU A 5 -1.21 -42.60 -1.51
C GLU A 5 -1.55 -41.76 -2.74
N ALA A 6 -2.60 -42.10 -3.50
CA ALA A 6 -3.03 -41.29 -4.64
C ALA A 6 -3.54 -39.90 -4.21
N LYS A 7 -4.28 -39.82 -3.10
CA LYS A 7 -4.79 -38.55 -2.55
C LYS A 7 -3.67 -37.70 -1.94
N GLU A 8 -2.66 -38.33 -1.34
CA GLU A 8 -1.50 -37.67 -0.79
C GLU A 8 -0.52 -37.19 -1.88
N LYS A 9 -0.35 -37.98 -2.94
CA LYS A 9 0.38 -37.56 -4.16
C LYS A 9 -0.32 -36.42 -4.87
N GLU A 10 -1.65 -36.40 -4.97
CA GLU A 10 -2.35 -35.27 -5.59
C GLU A 10 -2.32 -34.02 -4.69
N LYS A 11 -2.33 -34.18 -3.36
CA LYS A 11 -2.13 -33.08 -2.41
C LYS A 11 -0.68 -32.55 -2.48
N GLN A 12 0.31 -33.42 -2.59
CA GLN A 12 1.71 -33.05 -2.82
C GLN A 12 1.93 -32.45 -4.21
N ARG A 13 1.21 -32.90 -5.24
CA ARG A 13 1.29 -32.33 -6.60
C ARG A 13 0.65 -30.95 -6.66
N ARG A 14 -0.48 -30.74 -5.97
CA ARG A 14 -1.08 -29.40 -5.78
C ARG A 14 -0.20 -28.50 -4.92
N ALA A 15 0.38 -29.01 -3.83
CA ALA A 15 1.33 -28.26 -3.01
C ALA A 15 2.60 -27.94 -3.80
N GLN A 16 3.08 -28.85 -4.66
CA GLN A 16 4.23 -28.65 -5.53
C GLN A 16 3.93 -27.66 -6.65
N GLN A 17 2.72 -27.70 -7.23
CA GLN A 17 2.26 -26.72 -8.21
C GLN A 17 2.16 -25.33 -7.57
N VAL A 18 1.64 -25.24 -6.34
CA VAL A 18 1.64 -24.01 -5.52
C VAL A 18 3.06 -23.55 -5.13
N THR A 19 4.03 -24.44 -4.93
CA THR A 19 5.43 -24.04 -4.63
C THR A 19 6.26 -23.71 -5.87
N VAL A 20 5.90 -24.24 -7.05
CA VAL A 20 6.62 -23.99 -8.31
C VAL A 20 6.05 -22.76 -9.04
N GLU A 21 4.77 -22.44 -8.86
CA GLU A 21 4.16 -21.16 -9.30
C GLU A 21 4.33 -20.02 -8.29
N ARG A 22 4.95 -20.27 -7.12
CA ARG A 22 5.35 -19.25 -6.13
C ARG A 22 6.58 -18.43 -6.57
N THR A 23 6.69 -18.14 -7.86
CA THR A 23 7.35 -16.89 -8.25
C THR A 23 6.48 -15.79 -7.68
N ALA A 24 7.07 -14.73 -7.10
CA ALA A 24 6.29 -13.65 -6.49
C ALA A 24 5.46 -12.94 -7.58
N HIS A 25 4.29 -13.49 -7.86
CA HIS A 25 3.40 -12.99 -8.89
C HIS A 25 2.48 -12.01 -8.19
N TYR A 26 2.76 -10.73 -8.37
CA TYR A 26 2.02 -9.63 -7.75
C TYR A 26 0.51 -9.86 -7.82
N GLY A 27 -0.02 -10.19 -8.99
CA GLY A 27 -1.45 -10.41 -9.18
C GLY A 27 -2.07 -11.55 -8.35
N LEU A 28 -1.31 -12.62 -8.05
CA LEU A 28 -1.81 -13.71 -7.21
C LEU A 28 -1.84 -13.27 -5.74
N LEU A 29 -0.76 -12.64 -5.27
CA LEU A 29 -0.67 -12.12 -3.90
C LEU A 29 -1.70 -11.02 -3.66
N PHE A 30 -1.90 -10.15 -4.63
CA PHE A 30 -2.90 -9.09 -4.58
C PHE A 30 -4.32 -9.65 -4.44
N ASP A 31 -4.65 -10.74 -5.15
CA ASP A 31 -5.93 -11.46 -4.98
C ASP A 31 -6.02 -12.18 -3.62
N GLU A 32 -4.93 -12.79 -3.14
CA GLU A 32 -4.86 -13.40 -1.79
C GLU A 32 -5.12 -12.37 -0.68
N PHE A 33 -4.69 -11.12 -0.86
CA PHE A 33 -5.00 -10.01 0.03
C PHE A 33 -6.35 -9.34 -0.24
N GLN A 34 -7.17 -9.92 -1.11
CA GLN A 34 -8.51 -9.48 -1.47
C GLN A 34 -8.55 -8.13 -2.20
N GLY A 35 -7.45 -7.71 -2.83
CA GLY A 35 -7.35 -6.44 -3.54
C GLY A 35 -8.37 -6.32 -4.68
N LEU A 36 -8.50 -7.39 -5.49
CA LEU A 36 -9.49 -7.44 -6.57
C LEU A 36 -10.93 -7.44 -6.03
N SER A 37 -11.21 -8.22 -4.98
CA SER A 37 -12.55 -8.25 -4.37
C SER A 37 -12.99 -6.88 -3.84
N HIS A 38 -12.06 -6.12 -3.24
CA HIS A 38 -12.36 -4.76 -2.80
C HIS A 38 -12.58 -3.80 -3.97
N LEU A 39 -11.82 -3.93 -5.05
CA LEU A 39 -11.99 -3.12 -6.25
C LEU A 39 -13.33 -3.42 -6.94
N GLU A 40 -13.69 -4.69 -7.09
CA GLU A 40 -14.99 -5.12 -7.64
C GLU A 40 -16.16 -4.62 -6.78
N ALA A 41 -16.05 -4.72 -5.46
CA ALA A 41 -17.08 -4.20 -4.55
C ALA A 41 -17.24 -2.68 -4.72
N LEU A 42 -16.13 -1.96 -4.83
CA LEU A 42 -16.13 -0.52 -5.06
C LEU A 42 -16.69 -0.14 -6.43
N GLU A 43 -16.40 -0.92 -7.47
CA GLU A 43 -16.95 -0.73 -8.82
C GLU A 43 -18.47 -0.93 -8.83
N ILE A 44 -18.97 -1.95 -8.14
CA ILE A 44 -20.41 -2.19 -7.99
C ILE A 44 -21.08 -0.99 -7.30
N LEU A 45 -20.53 -0.52 -6.17
CA LEU A 45 -21.04 0.66 -5.46
C LEU A 45 -21.03 1.92 -6.34
N SER A 46 -19.96 2.10 -7.12
CA SER A 46 -19.81 3.24 -8.04
C SER A 46 -20.86 3.21 -9.15
N ASN A 47 -21.02 2.05 -9.81
CA ASN A 47 -22.00 1.86 -10.88
C ASN A 47 -23.45 2.02 -10.37
N GLU A 48 -23.74 1.50 -9.17
CA GLU A 48 -25.04 1.71 -8.53
C GLU A 48 -25.29 3.19 -8.24
N SER A 49 -24.29 3.89 -7.70
CA SER A 49 -24.36 5.33 -7.41
C SER A 49 -24.59 6.13 -8.70
N GLU A 50 -23.89 5.81 -9.78
CA GLU A 50 -24.05 6.46 -11.07
C GLU A 50 -25.47 6.26 -11.64
N ALA A 51 -26.00 5.03 -11.57
CA ALA A 51 -27.36 4.75 -12.02
C ALA A 51 -28.40 5.56 -11.22
N GLN A 52 -28.20 5.72 -9.91
CA GLN A 52 -29.06 6.56 -9.06
C GLN A 52 -28.97 8.04 -9.44
N ILE A 53 -27.76 8.55 -9.70
CA ILE A 53 -27.55 9.93 -10.17
C ILE A 53 -28.29 10.16 -11.50
N GLN A 54 -28.13 9.26 -12.46
CA GLN A 54 -28.79 9.37 -13.77
C GLN A 54 -30.31 9.34 -13.64
N SER A 55 -30.85 8.45 -12.80
CA SER A 55 -32.29 8.39 -12.51
C SER A 55 -32.78 9.68 -11.86
N TYR A 56 -32.04 10.24 -10.91
CA TYR A 56 -32.41 11.49 -10.24
C TYR A 56 -32.40 12.67 -11.23
N LEU A 57 -31.35 12.81 -12.03
CA LEU A 57 -31.24 13.87 -13.04
C LEU A 57 -32.38 13.80 -14.07
N ALA A 58 -32.86 12.61 -14.41
CA ALA A 58 -34.01 12.44 -15.31
C ALA A 58 -35.35 12.93 -14.73
N THR A 59 -35.44 13.10 -13.41
CA THR A 59 -36.65 13.63 -12.74
C THR A 59 -36.67 15.15 -12.62
N LEU A 60 -35.53 15.81 -12.85
CA LEU A 60 -35.40 17.25 -12.75
C LEU A 60 -35.52 17.92 -14.12
N ASP A 61 -36.04 19.15 -14.13
CA ASP A 61 -36.08 20.01 -15.31
C ASP A 61 -35.67 21.45 -14.97
N GLY A 62 -35.47 22.26 -16.02
CA GLY A 62 -35.21 23.69 -15.90
C GLY A 62 -33.98 24.05 -15.05
N GLU A 63 -34.16 25.04 -14.18
CA GLU A 63 -33.10 25.66 -13.36
C GLU A 63 -32.54 24.72 -12.28
N GLN A 64 -33.38 23.82 -11.75
CA GLN A 64 -32.95 22.85 -10.73
C GLN A 64 -31.99 21.83 -11.32
N LEU A 65 -32.28 21.32 -12.52
CA LEU A 65 -31.40 20.39 -13.23
C LEU A 65 -30.03 21.03 -13.53
N GLU A 66 -30.01 22.29 -13.93
CA GLU A 66 -28.77 23.00 -14.26
C GLU A 66 -27.93 23.25 -13.02
N THR A 67 -28.56 23.67 -11.91
CA THR A 67 -27.88 23.84 -10.61
C THR A 67 -27.22 22.53 -10.16
N VAL A 68 -27.96 21.43 -10.12
CA VAL A 68 -27.41 20.13 -9.70
C VAL A 68 -26.28 19.68 -10.62
N LYS A 69 -26.41 19.83 -11.94
CA LYS A 69 -25.32 19.49 -12.87
C LYS A 69 -24.05 20.29 -12.60
N ASN A 70 -24.17 21.59 -12.35
CA ASN A 70 -23.02 22.44 -12.04
C ASN A 70 -22.33 22.00 -10.74
N ASP A 71 -23.09 21.64 -9.72
CA ASP A 71 -22.53 21.11 -8.46
C ASP A 71 -21.79 19.78 -8.69
N LEU A 72 -22.39 18.86 -9.46
CA LEU A 72 -21.76 17.58 -9.82
C LEU A 72 -20.47 17.76 -10.64
N ILE A 73 -20.46 18.71 -11.56
CA ILE A 73 -19.27 19.09 -12.35
C ILE A 73 -18.19 19.63 -11.42
N ALA A 74 -18.55 20.53 -10.49
CA ALA A 74 -17.60 21.13 -9.55
C ALA A 74 -16.98 20.09 -8.60
N ILE A 75 -17.70 19.01 -8.26
CA ILE A 75 -17.13 17.85 -7.55
C ILE A 75 -16.19 17.07 -8.48
N LYS A 76 -16.63 16.76 -9.70
CA LYS A 76 -15.86 16.00 -10.70
C LYS A 76 -14.51 16.66 -11.03
N GLU A 77 -14.47 17.99 -11.15
CA GLU A 77 -13.23 18.74 -11.43
C GLU A 77 -12.13 18.53 -10.38
N ILE A 78 -12.47 18.14 -9.16
CA ILE A 78 -11.50 17.85 -8.09
C ILE A 78 -10.87 16.45 -8.27
N PHE A 79 -11.59 15.51 -8.88
CA PHE A 79 -11.13 14.15 -9.17
C PHE A 79 -10.28 14.06 -10.44
N VAL A 80 -10.40 15.04 -11.33
CA VAL A 80 -9.57 15.13 -12.53
C VAL A 80 -8.13 15.49 -12.10
N PRO A 81 -7.13 14.66 -12.43
CA PRO A 81 -5.74 15.02 -12.21
C PRO A 81 -5.44 16.34 -12.93
N LYS A 82 -5.08 17.39 -12.18
CA LYS A 82 -4.71 18.67 -12.77
C LYS A 82 -3.33 18.52 -13.44
N GLU A 83 -3.33 18.21 -14.73
CA GLU A 83 -2.12 18.23 -15.57
C GLU A 83 -1.67 19.66 -15.94
N SER A 84 -2.25 20.71 -15.36
CA SER A 84 -1.90 22.11 -15.68
C SER A 84 -2.10 23.08 -14.50
N ASP A 85 -1.03 23.40 -13.77
CA ASP A 85 -0.55 24.78 -13.51
C ASP A 85 0.68 24.72 -12.57
N ASP A 86 1.85 25.01 -13.14
CA ASP A 86 3.21 24.85 -12.60
C ASP A 86 3.58 25.73 -11.38
N GLU A 87 2.63 26.39 -10.71
CA GLU A 87 2.95 27.29 -9.58
C GLU A 87 2.23 26.97 -8.27
N VAL A 88 0.96 26.57 -8.30
CA VAL A 88 0.19 26.27 -7.07
C VAL A 88 0.31 24.79 -6.67
N VAL A 89 0.35 23.90 -7.67
CA VAL A 89 0.70 22.49 -7.46
C VAL A 89 2.16 22.39 -7.06
N GLN A 90 3.06 23.22 -7.61
CA GLN A 90 4.46 23.28 -7.18
C GLN A 90 4.58 23.59 -5.69
N ALA A 91 3.82 24.55 -5.16
CA ALA A 91 3.86 24.89 -3.74
C ALA A 91 3.26 23.81 -2.82
N GLN A 92 2.17 23.14 -3.21
CA GLN A 92 1.61 22.01 -2.42
C GLN A 92 2.45 20.74 -2.58
N LYS A 93 2.95 20.47 -3.77
CA LYS A 93 3.84 19.36 -4.09
C LYS A 93 5.22 19.58 -3.50
N GLU A 94 5.72 20.82 -3.37
CA GLU A 94 6.91 21.23 -2.61
C GLU A 94 6.65 21.19 -1.11
N LYS A 95 5.48 21.58 -0.62
CA LYS A 95 5.18 21.48 0.82
C LYS A 95 5.03 20.02 1.23
N LEU A 96 4.40 19.19 0.39
CA LEU A 96 4.32 17.74 0.58
C LEU A 96 5.69 17.09 0.35
N SER A 97 6.43 17.46 -0.70
CA SER A 97 7.82 17.04 -0.95
C SER A 97 8.76 17.41 0.20
N CYS A 98 8.75 18.63 0.70
CA CYS A 98 9.63 19.11 1.76
C CYS A 98 9.31 18.49 3.11
N VAL A 99 8.07 18.07 3.34
CA VAL A 99 7.75 17.23 4.50
C VAL A 99 8.22 15.78 4.23
N PHE A 100 8.04 15.25 3.01
CA PHE A 100 8.33 13.86 2.62
C PHE A 100 9.79 13.51 2.20
N PHE A 101 10.70 14.47 2.03
CA PHE A 101 12.12 14.20 1.70
C PHE A 101 13.01 14.00 2.95
N ALA A 102 12.48 14.25 4.15
CA ALA A 102 13.21 14.05 5.40
C ALA A 102 13.04 12.60 5.86
N ALA A 103 13.91 11.70 5.39
CA ALA A 103 14.22 10.30 5.75
C ALA A 103 13.76 9.65 7.09
N ASP A 104 12.58 9.97 7.63
CA ASP A 104 11.94 9.40 8.82
C ASP A 104 10.41 9.33 8.60
N MET A 105 10.02 8.75 7.45
CA MET A 105 8.64 8.74 6.92
C MET A 105 7.67 7.83 7.70
N GLY A 106 8.16 7.17 8.75
CA GLY A 106 7.46 6.12 9.49
C GLY A 106 6.14 6.60 10.09
N GLU A 107 6.24 7.46 11.08
CA GLU A 107 5.10 7.92 11.87
C GLU A 107 4.27 8.98 11.14
N GLU A 108 4.89 9.71 10.20
CA GLU A 108 4.24 10.79 9.44
C GLU A 108 3.09 10.29 8.57
N PHE A 109 3.26 9.17 7.85
CA PHE A 109 2.18 8.60 7.03
C PHE A 109 0.96 8.25 7.89
N VAL A 110 1.18 7.61 9.04
CA VAL A 110 0.10 7.14 9.92
C VAL A 110 -0.66 8.32 10.51
N SER A 111 0.04 9.37 10.94
CA SER A 111 -0.58 10.58 11.49
C SER A 111 -1.39 11.32 10.43
N VAL A 112 -0.81 11.56 9.25
CA VAL A 112 -1.49 12.21 8.11
C VAL A 112 -2.72 11.42 7.68
N LEU A 113 -2.60 10.10 7.53
CA LEU A 113 -3.71 9.25 7.12
C LEU A 113 -4.85 9.28 8.15
N THR A 114 -4.50 9.21 9.43
CA THR A 114 -5.47 9.27 10.54
C THR A 114 -6.16 10.64 10.59
N GLU A 115 -5.39 11.72 10.46
CA GLU A 115 -5.93 13.09 10.42
C GLU A 115 -6.90 13.29 9.25
N LEU A 116 -6.55 12.81 8.05
CA LEU A 116 -7.43 12.89 6.87
C LEU A 116 -8.72 12.10 7.05
N LEU A 117 -8.67 10.91 7.67
CA LEU A 117 -9.88 10.11 7.95
C LEU A 117 -10.78 10.79 9.00
N PHE A 118 -10.18 11.41 10.03
CA PHE A 118 -10.92 12.26 10.96
C PHE A 118 -11.51 13.50 10.25
N GLU A 119 -10.74 14.15 9.38
CA GLU A 119 -11.20 15.29 8.58
C GLU A 119 -12.40 14.90 7.71
N LEU A 120 -12.42 13.68 7.18
CA LEU A 120 -13.51 13.19 6.35
C LEU A 120 -14.78 12.88 7.18
N HIS A 121 -14.68 12.90 8.52
CA HIS A 121 -15.74 12.58 9.48
C HIS A 121 -16.35 11.18 9.27
N VAL A 122 -15.52 10.24 8.80
CA VAL A 122 -15.91 8.84 8.66
C VAL A 122 -15.33 8.03 9.82
N ALA A 123 -16.12 7.12 10.40
CA ALA A 123 -15.66 6.22 11.46
C ALA A 123 -14.77 5.09 10.90
N ALA A 124 -13.72 5.44 10.16
CA ALA A 124 -12.75 4.52 9.58
C ALA A 124 -11.41 4.65 10.28
N THR A 125 -10.87 3.53 10.75
CA THR A 125 -9.49 3.43 11.25
C THR A 125 -8.61 2.73 10.20
N PRO A 126 -7.38 3.23 9.95
CA PRO A 126 -6.47 2.64 8.98
C PRO A 126 -5.64 1.47 9.53
N ASP A 127 -6.14 0.75 10.55
CA ASP A 127 -5.34 -0.19 11.35
C ASP A 127 -4.68 -1.30 10.52
N LYS A 128 -5.42 -1.85 9.54
CA LYS A 128 -4.88 -2.92 8.68
C LYS A 128 -3.81 -2.41 7.72
N LEU A 129 -4.00 -1.22 7.16
CA LEU A 129 -3.01 -0.57 6.30
C LEU A 129 -1.75 -0.23 7.09
N ASN A 130 -1.92 0.36 8.27
CA ASN A 130 -0.81 0.67 9.18
C ASN A 130 -0.04 -0.59 9.57
N LYS A 131 -0.72 -1.70 9.83
CA LYS A 131 -0.08 -2.98 10.16
C LYS A 131 0.72 -3.55 8.99
N ALA A 132 0.14 -3.62 7.79
CA ALA A 132 0.82 -4.12 6.59
C ALA A 132 2.04 -3.27 6.27
N ARG A 133 1.88 -1.94 6.35
CA ARG A 133 2.95 -0.98 6.14
C ARG A 133 4.05 -1.11 7.21
N LYS A 134 3.70 -1.23 8.49
CA LYS A 134 4.68 -1.42 9.57
C LYS A 134 5.50 -2.69 9.35
N LYS A 135 4.86 -3.80 8.98
CA LYS A 135 5.52 -5.06 8.59
C LYS A 135 6.53 -4.82 7.46
N ALA A 136 6.18 -4.06 6.44
CA ALA A 136 7.08 -3.75 5.32
C ALA A 136 8.31 -2.91 5.75
N HIS A 137 8.13 -1.89 6.60
CA HIS A 137 9.26 -1.08 7.09
C HIS A 137 10.13 -1.81 8.12
N GLU A 138 9.53 -2.58 9.04
CA GLU A 138 10.29 -3.46 9.96
C GLU A 138 11.22 -4.40 9.20
N TRP A 139 10.70 -4.96 8.10
CA TRP A 139 11.48 -5.82 7.23
C TRP A 139 12.64 -5.08 6.53
N LEU A 140 12.41 -3.84 6.08
CA LEU A 140 13.44 -3.00 5.44
C LEU A 140 14.57 -2.66 6.43
N GLU A 141 14.24 -2.41 7.70
CA GLU A 141 15.23 -2.19 8.76
C GLU A 141 16.05 -3.47 9.03
N GLU A 142 15.41 -4.64 9.14
CA GLU A 142 16.15 -5.89 9.32
C GLU A 142 17.13 -6.19 8.16
N ALA A 143 16.73 -5.83 6.93
CA ALA A 143 17.57 -6.00 5.75
C ALA A 143 18.76 -5.01 5.75
N SER A 144 18.57 -3.79 6.25
CA SER A 144 19.63 -2.77 6.33
C SER A 144 20.69 -3.11 7.39
N PHE A 145 20.30 -3.59 8.58
CA PHE A 145 21.22 -4.02 9.65
C PHE A 145 22.07 -5.24 9.26
N SER A 146 21.57 -6.11 8.39
CA SER A 146 22.30 -7.29 7.91
C SER A 146 23.44 -6.94 6.94
N THR A 147 23.48 -5.71 6.41
CA THR A 147 24.43 -5.29 5.37
C THR A 147 25.59 -4.45 5.92
N SER A 148 25.55 -4.02 7.19
CA SER A 148 26.53 -3.09 7.78
C SER A 148 27.71 -3.73 8.53
N VAL A 149 27.75 -5.06 8.69
CA VAL A 149 28.76 -5.75 9.52
C VAL A 149 30.05 -6.13 8.77
N ASP A 150 30.12 -6.02 7.44
CA ASP A 150 31.29 -6.47 6.66
C ASP A 150 32.38 -5.40 6.43
N ILE A 151 32.64 -4.51 7.38
CA ILE A 151 33.82 -3.63 7.36
C ILE A 151 34.39 -3.45 8.77
N GLU A 152 35.04 -4.47 9.35
CA GLU A 152 36.20 -4.23 10.24
C GLU A 152 37.06 -5.44 10.65
N GLU A 153 36.84 -6.66 10.14
CA GLU A 153 37.67 -7.80 10.59
C GLU A 153 38.42 -8.54 9.47
N THR A 154 39.26 -7.80 8.75
CA THR A 154 40.47 -8.40 8.16
C THR A 154 41.62 -7.40 8.24
N LEU A 155 42.52 -7.61 9.21
CA LEU A 155 43.99 -7.61 9.08
C LEU A 155 44.65 -7.47 10.46
N LYS A 156 45.04 -8.60 11.09
CA LYS A 156 46.41 -8.90 11.56
C LYS A 156 46.46 -10.16 12.44
N GLU A 157 46.69 -11.31 11.81
CA GLU A 157 47.64 -12.31 12.31
C GLU A 157 49.06 -11.67 12.26
N LYS A 158 50.04 -11.86 13.15
CA LYS A 158 50.44 -12.90 14.12
C LYS A 158 51.51 -12.30 15.06
N SER A 159 51.70 -12.85 16.27
CA SER A 159 53.02 -13.28 16.82
C SER A 159 52.88 -13.82 18.27
N GLU A 160 53.07 -15.15 18.39
CA GLU A 160 53.77 -15.96 19.41
C GLU A 160 53.52 -15.82 20.94
N GLU A 161 53.22 -17.00 21.53
CA GLU A 161 52.97 -17.49 22.92
C GLU A 161 54.14 -17.39 23.94
N PRO A 162 54.10 -17.98 25.19
CA PRO A 162 53.00 -18.52 26.04
C PRO A 162 53.08 -18.11 27.54
N GLY A 163 52.01 -18.37 28.31
CA GLY A 163 52.05 -18.39 29.78
C GLY A 163 50.81 -19.02 30.43
N GLU A 164 51.01 -20.11 31.16
CA GLU A 164 50.08 -20.94 31.96
C GLU A 164 49.19 -20.08 32.92
N GLU A 165 47.98 -20.45 33.39
CA GLU A 165 47.56 -21.69 34.03
C GLU A 165 46.02 -21.69 34.30
N LYS A 166 45.36 -22.81 34.00
CA LYS A 166 44.15 -23.45 34.60
C LYS A 166 43.08 -22.61 35.33
N THR A 167 41.81 -22.78 34.95
CA THR A 167 40.84 -23.56 35.76
C THR A 167 39.56 -23.91 35.00
N GLU A 168 39.16 -25.16 35.20
CA GLU A 168 37.98 -25.86 34.69
C GLU A 168 36.66 -25.23 35.19
N LYS A 169 35.62 -25.29 34.35
CA LYS A 169 34.28 -25.77 34.73
C LYS A 169 33.41 -26.01 33.49
N GLU A 170 33.12 -27.29 33.28
CA GLU A 170 32.15 -27.83 32.34
C GLU A 170 30.71 -27.66 32.84
N ASP A 171 29.80 -27.71 31.86
CA ASP A 171 28.36 -28.03 31.90
C ASP A 171 27.35 -27.00 32.45
N LYS A 172 26.59 -26.37 31.53
CA LYS A 172 25.34 -26.96 31.02
C LYS A 172 24.78 -26.23 29.80
N ILE A 173 24.46 -27.04 28.80
CA ILE A 173 23.70 -26.76 27.58
C ILE A 173 22.33 -26.18 27.93
N ASP A 174 21.99 -25.02 27.37
CA ASP A 174 20.61 -24.73 26.99
C ASP A 174 20.59 -24.39 25.50
N SER A 175 19.84 -25.20 24.79
CA SER A 175 19.62 -25.19 23.36
C SER A 175 18.53 -24.17 23.08
N ASP A 176 18.89 -23.00 22.56
CA ASP A 176 18.06 -22.21 21.62
C ASP A 176 18.59 -20.78 21.54
N LYS A 177 19.65 -20.58 20.76
CA LYS A 177 19.96 -19.31 20.08
C LYS A 177 21.11 -19.52 19.11
N LEU A 178 20.81 -20.26 18.06
CA LEU A 178 21.68 -20.36 16.88
C LEU A 178 20.83 -20.05 15.65
N GLU A 179 20.12 -18.93 15.68
CA GLU A 179 19.79 -18.23 14.43
C GLU A 179 21.07 -17.53 13.98
N LEU A 180 21.86 -18.29 13.23
CA LEU A 180 22.87 -17.76 12.33
C LEU A 180 22.21 -16.67 11.48
N ASN A 181 22.60 -15.42 11.72
CA ASN A 181 22.43 -14.30 10.80
C ASN A 181 22.88 -14.73 9.40
N LYS A 182 21.93 -15.15 8.57
CA LYS A 182 22.13 -15.31 7.14
C LYS A 182 21.76 -13.98 6.51
N ASN A 183 22.71 -13.36 5.83
CA ASN A 183 22.42 -12.27 4.92
C ASN A 183 21.30 -12.73 3.97
N LYS A 184 20.19 -11.98 3.93
CA LYS A 184 19.03 -12.30 3.09
C LYS A 184 19.47 -12.28 1.62
N THR A 185 19.04 -13.27 0.85
CA THR A 185 19.34 -13.38 -0.59
C THR A 185 18.56 -12.35 -1.40
N VAL A 186 19.05 -12.00 -2.60
CA VAL A 186 18.35 -11.09 -3.52
C VAL A 186 16.97 -11.62 -3.88
N GLU A 187 16.82 -12.94 -4.00
CA GLU A 187 15.56 -13.62 -4.26
C GLU A 187 14.57 -13.46 -3.09
N GLU A 188 15.03 -13.60 -1.85
CA GLU A 188 14.18 -13.39 -0.66
C GLU A 188 13.72 -11.94 -0.56
N ILE A 189 14.63 -10.97 -0.79
CA ILE A 189 14.31 -9.55 -0.83
C ILE A 189 13.26 -9.26 -1.91
N TYR A 190 13.45 -9.81 -3.12
CA TYR A 190 12.50 -9.64 -4.21
C TYR A 190 11.10 -10.17 -3.83
N MET A 191 11.01 -11.40 -3.32
CA MET A 191 9.71 -11.98 -2.93
C MET A 191 9.00 -11.13 -1.87
N LEU A 192 9.75 -10.67 -0.86
CA LEU A 192 9.21 -9.84 0.22
C LEU A 192 8.78 -8.46 -0.26
N SER A 193 9.49 -7.90 -1.24
CA SER A 193 9.14 -6.63 -1.88
C SER A 193 7.79 -6.74 -2.59
N ILE A 194 7.61 -7.78 -3.42
CA ILE A 194 6.38 -7.98 -4.17
C ILE A 194 5.19 -8.30 -3.25
N GLU A 195 5.39 -9.16 -2.23
CA GLU A 195 4.36 -9.44 -1.22
C GLU A 195 3.94 -8.18 -0.47
N SER A 196 4.90 -7.37 -0.02
CA SER A 196 4.62 -6.14 0.73
C SER A 196 3.89 -5.11 -0.13
N LEU A 197 4.29 -4.92 -1.39
CA LEU A 197 3.60 -4.03 -2.32
C LEU A 197 2.16 -4.48 -2.57
N ALA A 198 1.95 -5.78 -2.82
CA ALA A 198 0.61 -6.33 -3.01
C ALA A 198 -0.27 -6.16 -1.76
N GLU A 199 0.27 -6.46 -0.57
CA GLU A 199 -0.45 -6.32 0.70
C GLU A 199 -0.85 -4.87 0.97
N VAL A 200 0.11 -3.94 0.90
CA VAL A 200 -0.15 -2.51 1.15
C VAL A 200 -1.16 -1.96 0.14
N THR A 201 -1.04 -2.31 -1.14
CA THR A 201 -1.98 -1.85 -2.17
C THR A 201 -3.40 -2.35 -1.90
N ALA A 202 -3.56 -3.64 -1.59
CA ALA A 202 -4.86 -4.20 -1.25
C ALA A 202 -5.47 -3.50 -0.01
N ARG A 203 -4.66 -3.17 1.00
CA ARG A 203 -5.14 -2.41 2.18
C ARG A 203 -5.48 -0.95 1.87
N CYS A 204 -4.80 -0.30 0.94
CA CYS A 204 -5.20 1.02 0.45
C CYS A 204 -6.59 0.97 -0.21
N ILE A 205 -6.82 -0.01 -1.09
CA ILE A 205 -8.12 -0.16 -1.77
C ILE A 205 -9.22 -0.56 -0.78
N GLU A 206 -8.94 -1.45 0.17
CA GLU A 206 -9.86 -1.76 1.28
C GLU A 206 -10.26 -0.49 2.05
N GLN A 207 -9.29 0.39 2.33
CA GLN A 207 -9.54 1.64 3.04
C GLN A 207 -10.43 2.58 2.21
N LEU A 208 -10.17 2.74 0.91
CA LEU A 208 -11.03 3.53 0.02
C LEU A 208 -12.44 2.94 -0.09
N HIS A 209 -12.55 1.62 -0.18
CA HIS A 209 -13.83 0.91 -0.20
C HIS A 209 -14.64 1.17 1.08
N LYS A 210 -14.03 1.03 2.26
CA LYS A 210 -14.69 1.33 3.54
C LYS A 210 -15.10 2.80 3.65
N VAL A 211 -14.28 3.71 3.14
CA VAL A 211 -14.62 5.13 3.08
C VAL A 211 -15.84 5.37 2.17
N ALA A 212 -15.93 4.69 1.04
CA ALA A 212 -17.09 4.74 0.14
C ALA A 212 -18.39 4.32 0.86
N GLU A 213 -18.35 3.18 1.55
CA GLU A 213 -19.50 2.68 2.32
C GLU A 213 -19.96 3.68 3.38
N LEU A 214 -19.01 4.32 4.08
CA LEU A 214 -19.29 5.31 5.13
C LEU A 214 -19.81 6.64 4.58
N ILE A 215 -19.38 7.07 3.38
CA ILE A 215 -19.91 8.26 2.70
C ILE A 215 -21.38 8.03 2.28
N LEU A 216 -21.74 6.81 1.86
CA LEU A 216 -23.11 6.48 1.46
C LEU A 216 -24.07 6.27 2.64
N HIS A 217 -23.59 5.65 3.72
CA HIS A 217 -24.46 5.19 4.81
C HIS A 217 -24.19 5.87 6.16
N GLY A 218 -23.24 6.81 6.22
CA GLY A 218 -22.93 7.58 7.42
C GLY A 218 -24.09 8.49 7.84
N GLN A 219 -24.20 8.75 9.16
CA GLN A 219 -25.35 9.48 9.71
C GLN A 219 -25.19 11.01 9.72
N GLU A 220 -23.98 11.56 9.53
CA GLU A 220 -23.74 13.00 9.55
C GLU A 220 -22.69 13.42 8.49
N VAL A 221 -23.11 14.29 7.56
CA VAL A 221 -22.21 14.93 6.59
C VAL A 221 -21.93 16.36 7.08
N GLU A 222 -20.83 16.55 7.79
CA GLU A 222 -20.44 17.87 8.33
C GLU A 222 -19.81 18.79 7.27
N LYS A 223 -19.22 18.22 6.22
CA LYS A 223 -18.47 18.95 5.19
C LYS A 223 -19.20 19.04 3.86
N THR A 224 -18.82 20.01 3.05
CA THR A 224 -19.27 20.07 1.65
C THR A 224 -18.69 18.90 0.87
N ALA A 225 -19.42 18.43 -0.16
CA ALA A 225 -18.93 17.37 -1.03
C ALA A 225 -17.61 17.76 -1.72
N GLN A 226 -17.38 19.04 -2.02
CA GLN A 226 -16.12 19.51 -2.58
C GLN A 226 -14.96 19.40 -1.58
N ASP A 227 -15.19 19.68 -0.30
CA ASP A 227 -14.13 19.53 0.71
C ASP A 227 -13.86 18.06 1.00
N GLN A 228 -14.89 17.21 1.02
CA GLN A 228 -14.71 15.75 1.07
C GLN A 228 -13.90 15.24 -0.13
N ALA A 229 -14.17 15.73 -1.35
CA ALA A 229 -13.41 15.39 -2.54
C ALA A 229 -11.91 15.75 -2.39
N LYS A 230 -11.59 16.95 -1.88
CA LYS A 230 -10.20 17.36 -1.62
C LYS A 230 -9.51 16.46 -0.59
N VAL A 231 -10.20 16.11 0.48
CA VAL A 231 -9.68 15.20 1.51
C VAL A 231 -9.41 13.82 0.91
N LEU A 232 -10.32 13.29 0.08
CA LEU A 232 -10.13 12.02 -0.64
C LEU A 232 -8.94 12.06 -1.61
N THR A 233 -8.75 13.18 -2.32
CA THR A 233 -7.57 13.39 -3.18
C THR A 233 -6.29 13.36 -2.36
N ASN A 234 -6.25 14.04 -1.22
CA ASN A 234 -5.09 14.05 -0.32
C ASN A 234 -4.82 12.66 0.27
N LEU A 235 -5.88 11.95 0.68
CA LEU A 235 -5.80 10.59 1.22
C LEU A 235 -5.18 9.63 0.21
N THR A 236 -5.68 9.66 -1.02
CA THR A 236 -5.18 8.82 -2.13
C THR A 236 -3.75 9.19 -2.50
N SER A 237 -3.41 10.48 -2.52
CA SER A 237 -2.04 10.96 -2.76
C SER A 237 -1.07 10.43 -1.70
N ALA A 238 -1.43 10.49 -0.41
CA ALA A 238 -0.60 9.95 0.66
C ALA A 238 -0.37 8.44 0.49
N MET A 239 -1.41 7.67 0.15
CA MET A 239 -1.30 6.23 -0.14
C MET A 239 -0.37 5.94 -1.32
N CYS A 240 -0.51 6.66 -2.44
CA CYS A 240 0.37 6.49 -3.61
C CYS A 240 1.83 6.84 -3.32
N ASN A 241 2.07 7.90 -2.53
CA ASN A 241 3.41 8.31 -2.12
C ASN A 241 4.07 7.26 -1.23
N GLU A 242 3.33 6.69 -0.28
CA GLU A 242 3.84 5.64 0.61
C GLU A 242 4.22 4.37 -0.19
N VAL A 243 3.37 3.93 -1.12
CA VAL A 243 3.67 2.80 -2.02
C VAL A 243 4.91 3.08 -2.89
N SER A 244 5.02 4.30 -3.43
CA SER A 244 6.18 4.72 -4.23
C SER A 244 7.46 4.75 -3.40
N CYS A 245 7.37 5.23 -2.15
CA CYS A 245 8.46 5.25 -1.19
C CYS A 245 8.93 3.82 -0.86
N LEU A 246 8.00 2.91 -0.56
CA LEU A 246 8.29 1.50 -0.33
C LEU A 246 8.96 0.84 -1.54
N SER A 247 8.41 1.00 -2.74
CA SER A 247 8.99 0.46 -3.97
C SER A 247 10.44 0.93 -4.18
N LYS A 248 10.70 2.22 -3.94
CA LYS A 248 12.06 2.77 -3.99
C LYS A 248 12.98 2.15 -2.93
N LYS A 249 12.55 2.09 -1.66
CA LYS A 249 13.35 1.47 -0.59
C LYS A 249 13.66 -0.01 -0.88
N PHE A 250 12.71 -0.75 -1.45
CA PHE A 250 12.92 -2.12 -1.90
C PHE A 250 13.94 -2.20 -3.04
N SER A 251 13.86 -1.30 -4.03
CA SER A 251 14.86 -1.24 -5.12
C SER A 251 16.27 -0.90 -4.61
N ASP A 252 16.38 0.00 -3.63
CA ASP A 252 17.66 0.37 -3.01
C ASP A 252 18.23 -0.82 -2.23
N SER A 253 17.39 -1.55 -1.49
CA SER A 253 17.77 -2.78 -0.77
C SER A 253 18.23 -3.89 -1.72
N LEU A 254 17.51 -4.12 -2.82
CA LEU A 254 17.91 -5.05 -3.89
C LEU A 254 19.26 -4.68 -4.50
N THR A 255 19.47 -3.39 -4.75
CA THR A 255 20.72 -2.87 -5.31
C THR A 255 21.90 -3.13 -4.37
N ALA A 256 21.71 -2.90 -3.06
CA ALA A 256 22.73 -3.13 -2.06
C ALA A 256 23.09 -4.62 -1.92
N ALA A 257 22.07 -5.49 -1.76
CA ALA A 257 22.25 -6.93 -1.62
C ALA A 257 22.81 -7.59 -2.90
N GLY A 258 22.43 -7.06 -4.07
CA GLY A 258 22.87 -7.54 -5.38
C GLY A 258 24.18 -6.94 -5.89
N SER A 259 24.92 -6.19 -5.07
CA SER A 259 26.13 -5.45 -5.51
C SER A 259 27.22 -6.31 -6.16
N SER A 260 27.26 -7.61 -5.86
CA SER A 260 28.17 -8.59 -6.46
C SER A 260 27.63 -9.27 -7.73
N MET A 261 26.35 -9.08 -8.05
CA MET A 261 25.68 -9.66 -9.21
C MET A 261 25.93 -8.84 -10.48
N LYS A 262 25.80 -9.48 -11.64
CA LYS A 262 25.84 -8.77 -12.93
C LYS A 262 24.57 -7.93 -13.10
N ALA A 263 24.72 -6.71 -13.63
CA ALA A 263 23.60 -5.82 -13.95
C ALA A 263 22.55 -6.46 -14.87
N GLU A 264 22.96 -7.33 -15.80
CA GLU A 264 22.07 -8.08 -16.70
C GLU A 264 21.08 -9.00 -15.96
N VAL A 265 21.41 -9.41 -14.74
CA VAL A 265 20.56 -10.27 -13.89
C VAL A 265 19.82 -9.44 -12.84
N LEU A 266 20.48 -8.43 -12.26
CA LEU A 266 19.93 -7.62 -11.18
C LEU A 266 18.90 -6.59 -11.66
N ASN A 267 19.17 -5.90 -12.79
CA ASN A 267 18.30 -4.83 -13.27
C ASN A 267 16.87 -5.31 -13.56
N PRO A 268 16.63 -6.47 -14.22
CA PRO A 268 15.27 -6.98 -14.40
C PRO A 268 14.50 -7.21 -13.09
N ILE A 269 15.18 -7.59 -12.01
CA ILE A 269 14.56 -7.80 -10.69
C ILE A 269 14.15 -6.45 -10.08
N ILE A 270 15.04 -5.45 -10.14
CA ILE A 270 14.76 -4.09 -9.69
C ILE A 270 13.63 -3.46 -10.50
N ASP A 271 13.71 -3.54 -11.84
CA ASP A 271 12.71 -3.02 -12.77
C ASP A 271 11.34 -3.66 -12.51
N SER A 272 11.31 -4.95 -12.17
CA SER A 272 10.06 -5.64 -11.78
C SER A 272 9.45 -5.05 -10.51
N VAL A 273 10.23 -4.79 -9.44
CA VAL A 273 9.71 -4.18 -8.20
C VAL A 273 9.22 -2.75 -8.44
N LEU A 274 9.93 -1.98 -9.27
CA LEU A 274 9.52 -0.62 -9.64
C LEU A 274 8.23 -0.64 -10.47
N LEU A 275 8.13 -1.57 -11.43
CA LEU A 275 6.93 -1.75 -12.24
C LEU A 275 5.72 -2.11 -11.38
N GLU A 276 5.86 -3.05 -10.43
CA GLU A 276 4.76 -3.37 -9.52
C GLU A 276 4.42 -2.23 -8.56
N GLY A 277 5.39 -1.39 -8.21
CA GLY A 277 5.14 -0.11 -7.52
C GLY A 277 4.26 0.83 -8.34
N CYS A 278 4.52 0.98 -9.64
CA CYS A 278 3.70 1.77 -10.55
C CYS A 278 2.31 1.16 -10.79
N ASN A 279 2.21 -0.16 -10.91
CA ASN A 279 0.92 -0.85 -11.01
C ASN A 279 0.09 -0.61 -9.74
N SER A 280 0.74 -0.70 -8.57
CA SER A 280 0.12 -0.46 -7.27
C SER A 280 -0.49 0.94 -7.16
N THR A 281 0.23 1.99 -7.60
CA THR A 281 -0.31 3.35 -7.60
C THR A 281 -1.46 3.52 -8.58
N THR A 282 -1.42 2.83 -9.73
CA THR A 282 -2.51 2.82 -10.71
C THR A 282 -3.78 2.22 -10.11
N TYR A 283 -3.69 1.05 -9.45
CA TYR A 283 -4.87 0.45 -8.78
C TYR A 283 -5.48 1.38 -7.72
N ILE A 284 -4.65 2.08 -6.94
CA ILE A 284 -5.12 3.03 -5.94
C ILE A 284 -5.80 4.23 -6.59
N GLN A 285 -5.26 4.73 -7.70
CA GLN A 285 -5.86 5.83 -8.48
C GLN A 285 -7.18 5.42 -9.13
N ASP A 286 -7.26 4.21 -9.68
CA ASP A 286 -8.49 3.67 -10.26
C ASP A 286 -9.58 3.52 -9.19
N ALA A 287 -9.23 2.98 -8.01
CA ALA A 287 -10.13 2.93 -6.86
C ALA A 287 -10.61 4.32 -6.43
N PHE A 288 -9.74 5.33 -6.46
CA PHE A 288 -10.13 6.72 -6.18
C PHE A 288 -11.14 7.26 -7.20
N GLN A 289 -10.99 6.97 -8.50
CA GLN A 289 -11.97 7.41 -9.51
C GLN A 289 -13.36 6.82 -9.26
N LEU A 290 -13.44 5.59 -8.73
CA LEU A 290 -14.71 4.94 -8.38
C LEU A 290 -15.45 5.64 -7.22
N LEU A 291 -14.77 6.47 -6.42
CA LEU A 291 -15.40 7.24 -5.35
C LEU A 291 -16.18 8.47 -5.85
N LEU A 292 -15.97 8.91 -7.10
CA LEU A 292 -16.63 10.09 -7.63
C LEU A 292 -18.16 9.94 -7.66
N PRO A 293 -18.74 8.89 -8.30
CA PRO A 293 -20.19 8.69 -8.28
C PRO A 293 -20.74 8.52 -6.85
N VAL A 294 -19.99 7.85 -5.97
CA VAL A 294 -20.35 7.65 -4.57
C VAL A 294 -20.52 8.99 -3.83
N LEU A 295 -19.56 9.91 -4.01
CA LEU A 295 -19.63 11.21 -3.37
C LEU A 295 -20.73 12.10 -3.98
N GLN A 296 -20.92 12.01 -5.30
CA GLN A 296 -21.96 12.75 -6.01
C GLN A 296 -23.37 12.35 -5.58
N ILE A 297 -23.65 11.05 -5.40
CA ILE A 297 -24.95 10.61 -4.92
C ILE A 297 -25.18 10.99 -3.46
N SER A 298 -24.16 10.89 -2.60
CA SER A 298 -24.23 11.34 -1.20
C SER A 298 -24.55 12.84 -1.11
N HIS A 299 -23.94 13.64 -1.99
CA HIS A 299 -24.26 15.07 -2.11
C HIS A 299 -25.73 15.31 -2.49
N ILE A 300 -26.23 14.62 -3.51
CA ILE A 300 -27.63 14.72 -3.95
C ILE A 300 -28.57 14.35 -2.80
N GLN A 301 -28.34 13.22 -2.14
CA GLN A 301 -29.19 12.74 -1.04
C GLN A 301 -29.25 13.76 0.11
N THR A 302 -28.09 14.32 0.48
CA THR A 302 -28.01 15.35 1.53
C THR A 302 -28.73 16.64 1.14
N SER A 303 -28.58 17.08 -0.11
CA SER A 303 -29.26 18.27 -0.63
C SER A 303 -30.77 18.08 -0.72
N CYS A 304 -31.26 16.88 -1.08
CA CYS A 304 -32.68 16.54 -1.09
C CYS A 304 -33.30 16.55 0.31
N LEU A 305 -32.59 16.02 1.31
CA LEU A 305 -33.06 16.02 2.71
C LEU A 305 -33.23 17.45 3.24
N LYS A 306 -32.26 18.34 2.97
CA LYS A 306 -32.32 19.75 3.38
C LYS A 306 -33.43 20.55 2.69
N ALA A 307 -33.90 20.12 1.53
CA ALA A 307 -35.01 20.77 0.82
C ALA A 307 -36.39 20.34 1.33
N GLN A 308 -36.47 19.28 2.15
CA GLN A 308 -37.71 18.76 2.73
C GLN A 308 -37.98 19.26 4.17
N GLU A 309 -36.99 19.88 4.82
CA GLU A 309 -37.09 20.55 6.13
C GLU A 309 -37.48 22.03 6.01
#